data_AF-A0A4S5CIF5-F1
#
_entry.id   AF-A0A4S5CIF5-F1
#
_cell.length_a   1.000
_cell.length_b   1.000
_cell.length_c   1.000
_cell.angle_alpha   90.00
_cell.angle_beta   90.00
_cell.angle_gamma   90.00
#
_symmetry.space_group_name_H-M   'P 1'
#
loop_
_entity.id
_entity.type
_entity.pdbx_description
1 polymer ?
#
loop_
_entity_poly.entity_id
_entity_poly.type
_entity_poly.pdbx_seq_one_letter_code
_entity_poly.pdbx_strand_id
1 'polypeptide(L)'
;MTLPKGAGLRPATIESNASGPTTMNSETHNTGFCANVDYEVMCSIFGQRIAQLAASISDELRQPTPDAQRVELLELQQAELRRLRDEVQSDDVRAIARHVAHFGRIVREHNGEPARETPPASLPCRS
;
A
#
# COMPACT_ATOMS: atom_id res chain seq x y z
N MET A 1 -26.70 -38.73 -43.89
CA MET A 1 -26.17 -39.74 -42.93
C MET A 1 -27.02 -39.66 -41.69
N THR A 2 -27.71 -40.75 -41.39
CA THR A 2 -28.74 -40.87 -40.35
C THR A 2 -28.13 -41.58 -39.15
N LEU A 3 -28.27 -41.03 -37.95
CA LEU A 3 -27.96 -41.74 -36.70
C LEU A 3 -29.29 -42.03 -35.96
N PRO A 4 -29.59 -43.30 -35.62
CA PRO A 4 -30.76 -43.63 -34.83
C PRO A 4 -30.54 -43.44 -33.33
N LYS A 5 -31.67 -43.24 -32.67
CA LYS A 5 -31.89 -42.94 -31.26
C LYS A 5 -32.30 -44.22 -30.52
N GLY A 6 -31.71 -44.46 -29.34
CA GLY A 6 -32.44 -45.05 -28.20
C GLY A 6 -31.97 -46.41 -27.66
N ALA A 7 -31.68 -46.42 -26.34
CA ALA A 7 -31.89 -47.46 -25.31
C ALA A 7 -30.70 -47.37 -24.32
N GLY A 8 -30.80 -47.06 -23.03
CA GLY A 8 -31.89 -47.22 -22.08
C GLY A 8 -31.51 -48.31 -21.06
N LEU A 9 -30.86 -47.94 -19.94
CA LEU A 9 -30.75 -48.75 -18.71
C LEU A 9 -30.46 -47.81 -17.52
N ARG A 10 -31.37 -47.79 -16.53
CA ARG A 10 -31.27 -47.09 -15.23
C ARG A 10 -30.56 -48.01 -14.20
N PRO A 11 -30.57 -47.70 -12.89
CA PRO A 11 -29.76 -46.73 -12.16
C PRO A 11 -28.84 -47.43 -11.13
N ALA A 12 -27.67 -46.89 -10.83
CA ALA A 12 -26.90 -47.32 -9.66
C ALA A 12 -26.91 -46.20 -8.61
N THR A 13 -27.84 -46.32 -7.66
CA THR A 13 -27.78 -45.64 -6.37
C THR A 13 -26.60 -46.21 -5.60
N ILE A 14 -25.62 -45.36 -5.28
CA ILE A 14 -24.73 -45.58 -4.14
C ILE A 14 -24.86 -44.34 -3.26
N GLU A 15 -25.71 -44.43 -2.25
CA GLU A 15 -25.66 -43.56 -1.08
C GLU A 15 -24.55 -44.08 -0.17
N SER A 16 -23.54 -43.25 0.12
CA SER A 16 -23.08 -43.07 1.50
C SER A 16 -22.05 -41.97 1.64
N ASN A 17 -22.55 -40.88 2.21
CA ASN A 17 -22.05 -40.21 3.41
C ASN A 17 -20.68 -39.50 3.42
N ALA A 18 -20.83 -38.23 3.85
CA ALA A 18 -20.01 -37.50 4.80
C ALA A 18 -18.94 -36.57 4.22
N SER A 19 -19.31 -35.28 4.24
CA SER A 19 -18.66 -34.24 5.05
C SER A 19 -18.22 -33.02 4.25
N GLY A 20 -18.96 -31.93 4.50
CA GLY A 20 -18.48 -30.58 4.36
C GLY A 20 -19.31 -29.75 3.39
N PRO A 21 -20.14 -28.80 3.85
CA PRO A 21 -20.28 -27.58 3.07
C PRO A 21 -18.86 -27.01 2.93
N THR A 22 -18.35 -26.91 1.70
CA THR A 22 -17.25 -26.00 1.41
C THR A 22 -17.77 -24.61 1.71
N THR A 23 -17.61 -24.19 2.96
CA THR A 23 -17.71 -22.80 3.33
C THR A 23 -16.65 -22.11 2.47
N MET A 24 -17.09 -21.43 1.42
CA MET A 24 -16.33 -20.33 0.86
C MET A 24 -16.24 -19.31 2.00
N ASN A 25 -15.22 -19.47 2.83
CA ASN A 25 -14.80 -18.43 3.74
C ASN A 25 -14.24 -17.33 2.85
N SER A 26 -15.11 -16.41 2.48
CA SER A 26 -14.79 -15.06 2.09
C SER A 26 -14.09 -14.38 3.27
N GLU A 27 -12.84 -14.76 3.56
CA GLU A 27 -11.95 -14.05 4.48
C GLU A 27 -11.40 -12.81 3.76
N THR A 28 -12.31 -11.93 3.34
CA THR A 28 -12.00 -10.62 2.76
C THR A 28 -12.30 -9.51 3.76
N HIS A 29 -12.12 -9.75 5.06
CA HIS A 29 -12.60 -8.82 6.10
C HIS A 29 -11.61 -8.47 7.21
N ASN A 30 -10.32 -8.80 7.08
CA ASN A 30 -9.33 -8.37 8.10
C ASN A 30 -8.05 -7.69 7.55
N THR A 31 -7.81 -7.72 6.24
CA THR A 31 -6.68 -7.00 5.61
C THR A 31 -7.03 -5.55 5.26
N GLY A 32 -8.32 -5.23 5.07
CA GLY A 32 -8.76 -3.90 4.64
C GLY A 32 -8.55 -2.80 5.68
N PHE A 33 -8.63 -3.10 6.98
CA PHE A 33 -8.39 -2.09 8.03
C PHE A 33 -6.89 -1.74 8.14
N CYS A 34 -6.02 -2.74 8.06
CA CYS A 34 -4.56 -2.54 8.10
C CYS A 34 -4.06 -1.79 6.85
N ALA A 35 -4.60 -2.14 5.66
CA ALA A 35 -4.28 -1.43 4.42
C ALA A 35 -4.66 0.06 4.46
N ASN A 36 -5.81 0.39 5.04
CA ASN A 36 -6.22 1.79 5.22
C ASN A 36 -5.32 2.55 6.21
N VAL A 37 -4.92 1.93 7.32
CA VAL A 37 -4.00 2.55 8.28
C VAL A 37 -2.62 2.79 7.65
N ASP A 38 -2.08 1.80 6.92
CA ASP A 38 -0.79 1.94 6.26
C ASP A 38 -0.81 2.99 5.13
N TYR A 39 -1.94 3.10 4.42
CA TYR A 39 -2.15 4.15 3.42
C TYR A 39 -2.15 5.55 4.06
N GLU A 40 -2.86 5.75 5.17
CA GLU A 40 -2.85 7.03 5.90
C GLU A 40 -1.46 7.38 6.45
N VAL A 41 -0.71 6.38 6.94
CA VAL A 41 0.68 6.56 7.36
C VAL A 41 1.56 7.00 6.19
N MET A 42 1.39 6.39 5.00
CA MET A 42 2.08 6.79 3.78
C MET A 42 1.74 8.24 3.39
N CYS A 43 0.46 8.60 3.38
CA CYS A 43 0.00 9.96 3.09
C CYS A 43 0.59 10.99 4.07
N SER A 44 0.66 10.66 5.36
CA SER A 44 1.28 11.50 6.38
C SER A 44 2.78 11.72 6.14
N ILE A 45 3.51 10.63 5.85
CA ILE A 45 4.95 10.70 5.51
C ILE A 45 5.19 11.57 4.28
N PHE A 46 4.38 11.41 3.24
CA PHE A 46 4.48 12.23 2.02
C PHE A 46 4.15 13.69 2.30
N GLY A 47 3.09 13.96 3.06
CA GLY A 47 2.73 15.31 3.49
C GLY A 47 3.87 16.00 4.23
N GLN A 48 4.49 15.31 5.19
CA GLN A 48 5.61 15.85 5.95
C GLN A 48 6.83 16.11 5.05
N ARG A 49 7.16 15.20 4.13
CA ARG A 49 8.29 15.39 3.21
C ARG A 49 8.06 16.55 2.24
N ILE A 50 6.85 16.71 1.72
CA ILE A 50 6.46 17.84 0.86
C ILE A 50 6.61 19.17 1.61
N ALA A 51 6.21 19.21 2.89
CA ALA A 51 6.37 20.39 3.73
C ALA A 51 7.84 20.73 4.01
N GLN A 52 8.70 19.73 4.25
CA GLN A 52 10.15 19.91 4.40
C GLN A 52 10.78 20.52 3.14
N LEU A 53 10.38 20.04 1.96
CA LEU A 53 10.84 20.61 0.69
C LEU A 53 10.34 22.03 0.48
N ALA A 54 9.08 22.32 0.82
CA ALA A 54 8.53 23.67 0.75
C ALA A 54 9.31 24.65 1.64
N ALA A 55 9.66 24.23 2.87
CA ALA A 55 10.50 25.03 3.76
C ALA A 55 11.90 25.25 3.17
N SER A 56 12.54 24.20 2.64
CA SER A 56 13.86 24.28 2.01
C SER A 56 13.89 25.21 0.79
N ILE A 57 12.84 25.18 -0.05
CA ILE A 57 12.67 26.12 -1.17
C ILE A 57 12.56 27.54 -0.64
N SER A 58 11.70 27.75 0.36
CA SER A 58 11.52 29.08 0.95
C SER A 58 12.80 29.61 1.59
N ASP A 59 13.62 28.76 2.19
CA ASP A 59 14.87 29.16 2.83
C ASP A 59 15.95 29.51 1.80
N GLU A 60 16.02 28.77 0.69
CA GLU A 60 16.92 29.08 -0.43
C GLU A 60 16.53 30.41 -1.10
N LEU A 61 15.24 30.63 -1.35
CA LEU A 61 14.73 31.88 -1.94
C LEU A 61 14.94 33.11 -1.04
N ARG A 62 15.13 32.93 0.26
CA ARG A 62 15.43 34.02 1.21
C ARG A 62 16.91 34.40 1.23
N GLN A 63 17.80 33.62 0.60
CA GLN A 63 19.22 33.95 0.58
C GLN A 63 19.48 35.23 -0.25
N PRO A 64 20.53 36.00 0.08
CA PRO A 64 20.90 37.19 -0.69
C PRO A 64 21.22 36.90 -2.17
N THR A 65 21.63 35.66 -2.48
CA THR A 65 21.86 35.18 -3.84
C THR A 65 21.31 33.75 -3.93
N PRO A 66 20.00 33.58 -4.23
CA PRO A 66 19.39 32.27 -4.33
C PRO A 66 20.01 31.44 -5.45
N ASP A 67 20.26 30.16 -5.17
CA ASP A 67 20.65 29.19 -6.21
C ASP A 67 19.41 28.69 -6.96
N ALA A 68 19.20 29.20 -8.17
CA ALA A 68 18.09 28.81 -9.03
C ALA A 68 18.09 27.31 -9.39
N GLN A 69 19.26 26.70 -9.56
CA GLN A 69 19.35 25.27 -9.88
C GLN A 69 18.93 24.42 -8.67
N ARG A 70 19.30 24.87 -7.47
CA ARG A 70 18.88 24.21 -6.24
C ARG A 70 17.38 24.33 -6.00
N VAL A 71 16.80 25.50 -6.25
CA VAL A 71 15.34 25.70 -6.16
C VAL A 71 14.62 24.79 -7.14
N GLU A 72 15.04 24.75 -8.40
CA GLU A 72 14.46 23.88 -9.43
C GLU A 72 14.52 22.40 -9.02
N LEU A 73 15.65 21.94 -8.50
CA LEU A 73 15.80 20.56 -8.02
C LEU A 73 14.82 20.25 -6.87
N LEU A 74 14.66 21.17 -5.92
CA LEU A 74 13.74 20.99 -4.80
C LEU A 74 12.28 20.99 -5.25
N GLU A 75 11.92 21.84 -6.23
CA GLU A 75 10.59 21.87 -6.83
C GLU A 75 10.28 20.59 -7.60
N LEU A 76 11.23 20.06 -8.38
CA LEU A 76 11.11 18.77 -9.06
C LEU A 76 10.89 17.62 -8.07
N GLN A 77 11.66 17.59 -6.97
CA GLN A 77 11.46 16.60 -5.91
C GLN A 77 10.08 16.73 -5.25
N GLN A 78 9.59 17.95 -5.05
CA GLN A 78 8.27 18.19 -4.46
C GLN A 78 7.15 17.75 -5.41
N ALA A 79 7.28 18.03 -6.71
CA ALA A 79 6.32 17.63 -7.73
C ALA A 79 6.25 16.10 -7.86
N GLU A 80 7.40 15.42 -7.86
CA GLU A 80 7.45 13.96 -7.94
C GLU A 80 6.78 13.31 -6.72
N LEU A 81 6.99 13.83 -5.51
CA LEU A 81 6.31 13.31 -4.31
C LEU A 81 4.79 13.50 -4.35
N ARG A 82 4.31 14.61 -4.90
CA ARG A 82 2.86 14.82 -5.11
C ARG A 82 2.31 13.81 -6.11
N ARG A 83 3.02 13.60 -7.23
CA ARG A 83 2.65 12.60 -8.24
C ARG A 83 2.58 11.19 -7.63
N LEU A 84 3.62 10.79 -6.89
CA LEU A 84 3.65 9.48 -6.21
C LEU A 84 2.50 9.32 -5.22
N ARG A 85 2.18 10.36 -4.44
CA ARG A 85 1.04 10.34 -3.51
C ARG A 85 -0.27 10.08 -4.25
N ASP A 86 -0.48 10.79 -5.35
CA ASP A 86 -1.75 10.79 -6.07
C ASP A 86 -1.93 9.50 -6.92
N GLU A 87 -0.84 8.80 -7.26
CA GLU A 87 -0.86 7.54 -8.01
C GLU A 87 -1.06 6.29 -7.13
N VAL A 88 -0.58 6.31 -5.89
CA VAL A 88 -0.69 5.15 -4.98
C VAL A 88 -2.15 4.91 -4.60
N GLN A 89 -2.65 3.72 -4.95
CA GLN A 89 -3.97 3.27 -4.54
C GLN A 89 -3.94 2.73 -3.11
N SER A 90 -5.03 2.90 -2.36
CA SER A 90 -5.13 2.43 -0.97
C SER A 90 -5.12 0.91 -0.80
N ASP A 91 -5.37 0.17 -1.87
CA ASP A 91 -5.33 -1.29 -1.91
C ASP A 91 -3.98 -1.86 -2.41
N ASP A 92 -3.06 -1.02 -2.90
CA ASP A 92 -1.68 -1.44 -3.24
C ASP A 92 -0.80 -1.49 -1.99
N VAL A 93 -1.08 -2.48 -1.14
CA VAL A 93 -0.38 -2.74 0.12
C VAL A 93 1.14 -2.85 -0.09
N ARG A 94 1.59 -3.36 -1.25
CA ARG A 94 3.02 -3.52 -1.55
C ARG A 94 3.67 -2.18 -1.87
N ALA A 95 3.03 -1.32 -2.67
CA ALA A 95 3.54 0.02 -2.93
C ALA A 95 3.57 0.85 -1.65
N ILE A 96 2.48 0.82 -0.88
CA ILE A 96 2.37 1.51 0.41
C ILE A 96 3.54 1.11 1.33
N ALA A 97 3.77 -0.19 1.56
CA ALA A 97 4.85 -0.65 2.42
C ALA A 97 6.24 -0.19 1.95
N ARG A 98 6.51 -0.20 0.64
CA ARG A 98 7.78 0.29 0.07
C ARG A 98 7.96 1.79 0.33
N HIS A 99 6.92 2.58 0.10
CA HIS A 99 6.96 4.03 0.30
C HIS A 99 7.11 4.40 1.77
N VAL A 100 6.37 3.74 2.68
CA VAL A 100 6.51 3.93 4.13
C VAL A 100 7.92 3.60 4.61
N ALA A 101 8.50 2.48 4.15
CA ALA A 101 9.85 2.10 4.53
C ALA A 101 10.90 3.12 4.06
N HIS A 102 10.82 3.53 2.80
CA HIS A 102 11.80 4.45 2.20
C HIS A 102 11.68 5.87 2.78
N PHE A 103 10.50 6.47 2.68
CA PHE A 103 10.30 7.87 3.05
C PHE A 103 10.12 8.06 4.56
N GLY A 104 9.61 7.05 5.26
CA GLY A 104 9.54 7.09 6.72
C GLY A 104 10.92 7.15 7.36
N ARG A 105 11.93 6.48 6.77
CA ARG A 105 13.33 6.61 7.21
C ARG A 105 13.83 8.05 7.04
N ILE A 106 13.63 8.62 5.86
CA ILE A 106 14.10 9.99 5.52
C ILE A 106 13.47 11.04 6.45
N VAL A 107 12.16 10.92 6.71
CA VAL A 107 11.44 11.84 7.60
C VAL A 107 11.97 11.75 9.04
N ARG A 108 12.22 10.54 9.55
CA ARG A 108 12.77 10.35 10.90
C ARG A 108 14.19 10.89 11.04
N GLU A 109 15.04 10.62 10.05
CA GLU A 109 16.40 11.17 10.00
C GLU A 109 16.37 12.71 10.04
N HIS A 110 15.45 13.33 9.29
CA HIS A 110 15.26 14.77 9.30
C HIS A 110 14.76 15.31 10.66
N ASN A 111 13.92 14.55 11.36
CA ASN A 111 13.43 14.89 12.69
C ASN A 111 14.47 14.66 13.81
N GLY A 112 15.63 14.08 13.51
CA GLY A 112 16.62 13.67 14.52
C GLY A 112 16.18 12.45 15.34
N GLU A 113 15.22 11.67 14.84
CA GLU A 113 14.77 10.44 15.50
C GLU A 113 15.71 9.28 15.17
N PRO A 114 16.15 8.48 16.16
CA PRO A 114 16.96 7.29 15.88
C PRO A 114 16.14 6.29 15.05
N ALA A 115 16.82 5.59 14.14
CA ALA A 115 16.23 4.48 13.41
C ALA A 115 15.74 3.44 14.42
N ARG A 116 14.41 3.34 14.61
CA ARG A 116 13.85 2.22 15.37
C ARG A 116 14.21 0.96 14.60
N GLU A 117 15.00 0.09 15.25
CA GLU A 117 15.17 -1.28 14.80
C GLU A 117 13.79 -1.88 14.55
N THR A 118 13.68 -2.54 13.41
CA THR A 118 12.52 -3.25 12.85
C THR A 118 11.39 -3.49 13.88
N PRO A 119 10.15 -3.06 13.61
CA PRO A 119 9.05 -3.41 14.50
C PRO A 119 8.99 -4.94 14.61
N PRO A 120 8.75 -5.51 15.81
CA PRO A 120 8.52 -6.93 15.95
C PRO A 120 7.42 -7.32 14.97
N ALA A 121 7.64 -8.43 14.26
CA ALA A 121 6.71 -9.02 13.31
C ALA A 121 5.27 -8.83 13.80
N SER A 122 4.48 -8.14 12.97
CA SER A 122 3.03 -7.98 13.03
C SER A 122 2.38 -8.67 14.23
N LEU A 123 2.10 -7.92 15.28
CA LEU A 123 1.14 -8.39 16.27
C LEU A 123 -0.15 -8.70 15.49
N PRO A 124 -0.70 -9.94 15.58
CA PRO A 124 -1.95 -10.24 14.91
C PRO A 124 -3.00 -9.28 15.48
N CYS A 125 -3.72 -8.57 14.59
CA CYS A 125 -4.90 -7.81 14.96
C CYS A 125 -5.81 -8.74 15.77
N ARG A 126 -5.94 -8.47 17.08
CA ARG A 126 -6.79 -9.25 17.97
C ARG A 126 -8.23 -9.19 17.44
N SER A 127 -8.74 -10.38 17.12
CA SER A 127 -10.13 -10.70 16.80
C SER A 127 -11.11 -10.27 17.89
#